data_AF-A0A935PKH8-F1
#
_entry.id   AF-A0A935PKH8-F1
#
_cell.length_a   1.000
_cell.length_b   1.000
_cell.length_c   1.000
_cell.angle_alpha   90.00
_cell.angle_beta   90.00
_cell.angle_gamma   90.00
#
_symmetry.space_group_name_H-M   'P 1'
#
loop_
_entity.id
_entity.type
_entity.pdbx_description
1 polymer ?
#
loop_
_entity_poly.entity_id
_entity_poly.type
_entity_poly.pdbx_seq_one_letter_code
_entity_poly.pdbx_strand_id
1 'polypeptide(L)'
;MAGRDARIQLAAGLEAELAFGRLAFRHPAGPAPEPVTLGGGAGITFGPLTLRAVLAPAPALDREGWSTAMVPGQYQVRAWQSGDRIRPLGGRGHRQVSVLLREARIAPGRRSHWPVVVDADARPLSGCRASADRMPASALRTAALCAHAAFA
;
A
#
# COMPACT_ATOMS: atom_id res chain seq x y z
N MET A 1 -0.05 -12.92 25.88
CA MET A 1 0.47 -11.56 26.17
C MET A 1 0.73 -10.84 24.86
N ALA A 2 -0.04 -9.80 24.55
CA ALA A 2 0.27 -8.94 23.40
C ALA A 2 1.46 -8.04 23.78
N GLY A 3 2.59 -8.20 23.10
CA GLY A 3 3.74 -7.31 23.25
C GLY A 3 3.29 -5.88 22.96
N ARG A 4 3.55 -4.96 23.90
CA ARG A 4 3.23 -3.54 23.76
C ARG A 4 4.13 -3.00 22.65
N ASP A 5 3.55 -2.52 21.55
CA ASP A 5 4.30 -1.75 20.55
C ASP A 5 4.92 -0.55 21.31
N ALA A 6 6.25 -0.44 21.29
CA ALA A 6 7.00 0.56 22.06
C ALA A 6 7.90 1.35 21.11
N ARG A 7 7.89 2.68 21.24
CA ARG A 7 8.69 3.61 20.44
C ARG A 7 9.50 4.49 21.36
N ILE A 8 10.80 4.59 21.13
CA ILE A 8 11.73 5.40 21.92
C ILE A 8 12.58 6.24 20.97
N GLN A 9 12.70 7.53 21.25
CA GLN A 9 13.64 8.42 20.56
C GLN A 9 15.06 8.17 21.08
N LEU A 10 15.99 8.04 20.16
CA LEU A 10 17.41 7.84 20.39
C LEU A 10 18.20 9.09 19.99
N ALA A 11 19.49 9.11 20.32
CA ALA A 11 20.40 10.13 19.84
C ALA A 11 20.48 10.13 18.29
N ALA A 12 21.01 11.22 17.73
CA ALA A 12 21.15 11.42 16.27
C ALA A 12 19.83 11.35 15.47
N GLY A 13 18.68 11.60 16.13
CA GLY A 13 17.38 11.63 15.48
C GLY A 13 16.92 10.26 14.99
N LEU A 14 17.37 9.18 15.64
CA LEU A 14 16.88 7.84 15.39
C LEU A 14 15.71 7.51 16.31
N GLU A 15 14.86 6.59 15.88
CA GLU A 15 13.76 6.04 16.64
C GLU A 15 13.86 4.52 16.61
N ALA A 16 13.85 3.91 17.80
CA ALA A 16 13.70 2.47 17.94
C ALA A 16 12.22 2.13 18.12
N GLU A 17 11.73 1.17 17.35
CA GLU A 17 10.38 0.61 17.48
C GLU A 17 10.45 -0.91 17.64
N LEU A 18 9.83 -1.42 18.71
CA LEU A 18 9.54 -2.85 18.85
C LEU A 18 8.16 -3.12 18.26
N ALA A 19 8.11 -3.84 17.13
CA ALA A 19 6.88 -4.22 16.47
C ALA A 19 6.95 -5.68 16.00
N PHE A 20 5.88 -6.45 16.24
CA PHE A 20 5.77 -7.86 15.82
C PHE A 20 6.97 -8.74 16.25
N GLY A 21 7.53 -8.48 17.43
CA GLY A 21 8.67 -9.21 17.98
C GLY A 21 10.01 -8.88 17.35
N ARG A 22 10.11 -7.78 16.59
CA ARG A 22 11.36 -7.28 15.98
C ARG A 22 11.62 -5.85 16.42
N LEU A 23 12.88 -5.55 16.71
CA LEU A 23 13.38 -4.21 16.97
C LEU A 23 13.85 -3.59 15.65
N ALA A 24 13.30 -2.45 15.27
CA ALA A 24 13.70 -1.70 14.09
C ALA A 24 14.20 -0.31 14.49
N PHE A 25 15.29 0.12 13.87
CA PHE A 25 15.82 1.48 13.99
C PHE A 25 15.52 2.24 12.70
N ARG A 26 15.07 3.47 12.82
CA ARG A 26 14.79 4.34 11.67
C ARG A 26 14.95 5.80 12.05
N HIS A 27 15.06 6.67 11.06
CA HIS A 27 14.69 8.07 11.31
C HIS A 27 13.17 8.19 11.42
N PRO A 28 12.65 9.08 12.28
CA PRO A 28 11.24 9.41 12.28
C PRO A 28 10.87 9.87 10.87
N ALA A 29 9.79 9.29 10.35
CA ALA A 29 9.32 9.65 9.03
C ALA A 29 8.91 11.13 9.04
N GLY A 30 9.24 11.83 7.95
CA GLY A 30 8.82 13.22 7.75
C GLY A 30 7.30 13.36 7.53
N PRO A 31 6.83 14.48 6.97
CA PRO A 31 5.44 14.60 6.57
C PRO A 31 5.10 13.55 5.51
N ALA A 32 3.84 13.07 5.53
CA ALA A 32 3.34 12.15 4.52
C ALA A 32 3.52 12.75 3.11
N PRO A 33 3.90 11.94 2.09
CA PRO A 33 4.11 12.47 0.76
C PRO A 33 2.80 13.00 0.17
N GLU A 34 2.91 14.08 -0.61
CA GLU A 34 1.82 14.63 -1.42
C GLU A 34 1.26 13.55 -2.37
N PRO A 35 -0.05 13.57 -2.67
CA PRO A 35 -0.63 12.66 -3.65
C PRO A 35 0.04 12.76 -5.03
N VAL A 36 0.34 11.62 -5.65
CA VAL A 36 1.01 11.54 -6.95
C VAL A 36 0.11 10.82 -7.96
N THR A 37 -0.03 11.38 -9.16
CA THR A 37 -0.73 10.71 -10.26
C THR A 37 0.07 9.48 -10.73
N LEU A 38 -0.60 8.34 -10.78
CA LEU A 38 -0.02 7.09 -11.25
C LEU A 38 -0.07 7.04 -12.78
N GLY A 39 1.02 7.44 -13.42
CA GLY A 39 1.16 7.41 -14.88
C GLY A 39 1.40 6.00 -15.43
N GLY A 40 0.90 5.72 -16.64
CA GLY A 40 1.18 4.47 -17.34
C GLY A 40 2.62 4.44 -17.86
N GLY A 41 3.47 3.59 -17.29
CA GLY A 41 4.80 3.26 -17.84
C GLY A 41 5.98 3.60 -16.93
N ALA A 42 5.97 4.77 -16.28
CA ALA A 42 7.03 5.18 -15.35
C ALA A 42 6.69 4.77 -13.91
N GLY A 43 7.68 4.24 -13.19
CA GLY A 43 7.54 4.01 -11.75
C GLY A 43 7.50 5.33 -11.00
N ILE A 44 6.66 5.43 -9.98
CA ILE A 44 6.64 6.55 -9.02
C ILE A 44 7.26 6.09 -7.71
N THR A 45 7.88 7.02 -6.98
CA THR A 45 8.34 6.79 -5.61
C THR A 45 7.39 7.48 -4.64
N PHE A 46 6.93 6.77 -3.62
CA PHE A 46 6.05 7.25 -2.57
C PHE A 46 6.63 6.90 -1.20
N GLY A 47 7.30 7.88 -0.57
CA GLY A 47 8.11 7.61 0.61
C GLY A 47 9.21 6.60 0.29
N PRO A 48 9.36 5.51 1.06
CA PRO A 48 10.39 4.50 0.81
C PRO A 48 9.98 3.43 -0.23
N LEU A 49 8.86 3.61 -0.93
CA LEU A 49 8.24 2.57 -1.77
C LEU A 49 8.21 3.00 -3.24
N THR A 50 8.44 2.05 -4.15
CA THR A 50 8.29 2.29 -5.59
C THR A 50 7.06 1.56 -6.12
N LEU A 51 6.21 2.29 -6.84
CA LEU A 51 5.01 1.76 -7.48
C LEU A 51 5.15 1.88 -9.00
N ARG A 52 4.84 0.82 -9.73
CA ARG A 52 4.87 0.84 -11.21
C ARG A 52 3.55 0.36 -11.79
N ALA A 53 2.91 1.21 -12.59
CA ALA A 53 1.77 0.83 -13.41
C ALA A 53 2.23 0.46 -14.82
N VAL A 54 1.82 -0.71 -15.30
CA VAL A 54 2.15 -1.19 -16.65
C VAL A 54 0.89 -1.60 -17.35
N LEU A 55 0.58 -1.03 -18.52
CA LEU A 55 -0.49 -1.51 -19.38
C LEU A 55 -0.10 -2.87 -19.98
N ALA A 56 -0.69 -3.93 -19.46
CA ALA A 56 -0.45 -5.32 -19.85
C ALA A 56 -1.72 -6.17 -19.60
N PRO A 57 -1.81 -7.40 -20.13
CA PRO A 57 -2.84 -8.34 -19.74
C PRO A 57 -2.85 -8.54 -18.22
N ALA A 58 -4.05 -8.67 -17.63
CA ALA A 58 -4.18 -8.85 -16.18
C ALA A 58 -3.44 -10.14 -15.76
N PRO A 59 -2.44 -10.05 -14.86
CA PRO A 59 -1.73 -11.23 -14.39
C PRO A 59 -2.62 -12.04 -13.44
N ALA A 60 -2.25 -13.29 -13.22
CA ALA A 60 -2.78 -14.03 -12.08
C ALA A 60 -2.35 -13.30 -10.79
N LEU A 61 -3.32 -12.87 -9.99
CA LEU A 61 -3.07 -12.18 -8.73
C LEU A 61 -3.07 -13.17 -7.57
N ASP A 62 -2.10 -12.99 -6.67
CA ASP A 62 -2.05 -13.67 -5.38
C ASP A 62 -2.74 -12.79 -4.31
N ARG A 63 -3.56 -13.40 -3.45
CA ARG A 63 -4.19 -12.72 -2.30
C ARG A 63 -3.16 -12.16 -1.32
N GLU A 64 -2.03 -12.83 -1.19
CA GLU A 64 -0.94 -12.40 -0.33
C GLU A 64 0.05 -11.47 -1.04
N GLY A 65 -0.07 -11.36 -2.36
CA GLY A 65 0.78 -10.55 -3.21
C GLY A 65 0.52 -9.05 -3.11
N TRP A 66 1.54 -8.29 -3.49
CA TRP A 66 1.57 -6.82 -3.45
C TRP A 66 1.17 -6.17 -4.77
N SER A 67 0.54 -6.93 -5.67
CA SER A 67 0.13 -6.48 -7.00
C SER A 67 -1.38 -6.43 -7.10
N THR A 68 -1.92 -5.51 -7.89
CA THR A 68 -3.35 -5.43 -8.19
C THR A 68 -3.57 -5.14 -9.67
N ALA A 69 -4.68 -5.61 -10.22
CA ALA A 69 -5.12 -5.26 -11.58
C ALA A 69 -6.32 -4.30 -11.49
N MET A 70 -6.32 -3.25 -12.30
CA MET A 70 -7.37 -2.22 -12.31
C MET A 70 -7.67 -1.85 -13.75
N VAL A 71 -8.93 -1.53 -14.12
CA VAL A 71 -9.31 -1.00 -15.46
C VAL A 71 -8.50 0.25 -15.87
N PRO A 72 -8.31 0.60 -17.17
CA PRO A 72 -7.53 1.78 -17.52
C PRO A 72 -8.26 3.02 -17.00
N GLY A 73 -7.52 3.97 -16.44
CA GLY A 73 -8.11 5.13 -15.82
C GLY A 73 -7.08 6.06 -15.20
N GLN A 74 -7.58 7.16 -14.65
CA GLN A 74 -6.79 8.09 -13.85
C GLN A 74 -6.77 7.61 -12.41
N TYR A 75 -5.57 7.41 -11.89
CA TYR A 75 -5.34 6.94 -10.52
C TYR A 75 -4.37 7.88 -9.81
N GLN A 76 -4.58 8.06 -8.52
CA GLN A 76 -3.64 8.75 -7.65
C GLN A 76 -3.14 7.79 -6.58
N VAL A 77 -1.93 8.05 -6.10
CA VAL A 77 -1.35 7.38 -4.95
C VAL A 77 -1.19 8.40 -3.85
N ARG A 78 -1.77 8.10 -2.68
CA ARG A 78 -1.65 8.93 -1.48
C ARG A 78 -1.33 8.07 -0.28
N ALA A 79 -0.98 8.71 0.84
CA ALA A 79 -0.85 8.01 2.10
C ALA A 79 -2.22 7.48 2.55
N TRP A 80 -2.20 6.32 3.22
CA TRP A 80 -3.37 5.76 3.88
C TRP A 80 -3.97 6.74 4.89
N GLN A 81 -5.30 6.78 4.95
CA GLN A 81 -6.08 7.60 5.88
C GLN A 81 -6.99 6.74 6.75
N SER A 82 -7.22 7.18 7.99
CA SER A 82 -8.19 6.52 8.87
C SER A 82 -9.55 6.47 8.20
N GLY A 83 -10.18 5.31 8.20
CA GLY A 83 -11.46 5.07 7.53
C GLY A 83 -11.34 4.50 6.11
N ASP A 84 -10.15 4.45 5.49
CA ASP A 84 -10.00 3.81 4.18
C ASP A 84 -10.39 2.32 4.23
N ARG A 85 -11.18 1.89 3.25
CA ARG A 85 -11.64 0.50 3.11
C ARG A 85 -11.49 0.00 1.68
N ILE A 86 -10.88 -1.16 1.49
CA ILE A 86 -10.72 -1.79 0.16
C ILE A 86 -11.40 -3.16 0.13
N ARG A 87 -11.75 -3.64 -1.07
CA ARG A 87 -12.26 -5.00 -1.26
C ARG A 87 -11.11 -5.96 -1.60
N PRO A 88 -10.62 -6.79 -0.65
CA PRO A 88 -9.50 -7.68 -0.92
C PRO A 88 -9.86 -8.75 -1.97
N LEU A 89 -8.87 -9.20 -2.73
CA LEU A 89 -9.02 -10.20 -3.78
C LEU A 89 -9.68 -11.48 -3.26
N GLY A 90 -10.79 -11.88 -3.88
CA GLY A 90 -11.53 -13.09 -3.52
C GLY A 90 -12.14 -13.08 -2.11
N GLY A 91 -12.17 -11.94 -1.41
CA GLY A 91 -12.88 -11.78 -0.15
C GLY A 91 -14.34 -11.37 -0.35
N ARG A 92 -15.16 -11.56 0.69
CA ARG A 92 -16.52 -11.00 0.75
C ARG A 92 -16.49 -9.66 1.49
N GLY A 93 -16.90 -8.58 0.80
CA GLY A 93 -17.06 -7.24 1.37
C GLY A 93 -15.77 -6.41 1.49
N HIS A 94 -15.90 -5.20 2.04
CA HIS A 94 -14.80 -4.26 2.24
C HIS A 94 -14.14 -4.45 3.61
N ARG A 95 -12.82 -4.35 3.66
CA ARG A 95 -12.02 -4.37 4.89
C ARG A 95 -11.27 -3.07 5.08
N GLN A 96 -11.09 -2.66 6.35
CA GLN A 96 -10.29 -1.49 6.68
C GLN A 96 -8.82 -1.72 6.31
N VAL A 97 -8.20 -0.74 5.66
CA VAL A 97 -6.79 -0.84 5.28
C VAL A 97 -5.89 -0.95 6.51
N SER A 98 -6.23 -0.31 7.64
CA SER A 98 -5.52 -0.48 8.92
C SER A 98 -5.41 -1.94 9.38
N VAL A 99 -6.48 -2.73 9.20
CA VAL A 99 -6.51 -4.17 9.51
C VAL A 99 -5.59 -4.93 8.57
N LEU A 100 -5.66 -4.64 7.26
CA LEU A 100 -4.83 -5.30 6.24
C LEU A 100 -3.33 -5.02 6.46
N LEU A 101 -2.97 -3.80 6.87
CA LEU A 101 -1.59 -3.43 7.22
C LEU A 101 -1.09 -4.16 8.47
N ARG A 102 -1.97 -4.37 9.45
CA ARG A 102 -1.65 -5.16 10.64
C ARG A 102 -1.48 -6.64 10.30
N GLU A 103 -2.37 -7.23 9.50
CA GLU A 103 -2.27 -8.62 9.03
C GLU A 103 -0.98 -8.84 8.21
N ALA A 104 -0.58 -7.84 7.43
CA ALA A 104 0.68 -7.78 6.71
C ALA A 104 1.91 -7.50 7.60
N ARG A 105 1.74 -7.36 8.92
CA ARG A 105 2.80 -7.04 9.89
C ARG A 105 3.60 -5.77 9.54
N ILE A 106 2.93 -4.77 8.98
CA ILE A 106 3.53 -3.45 8.74
C ILE A 106 3.59 -2.69 10.06
N ALA A 107 4.80 -2.30 10.47
CA ALA A 107 5.06 -1.60 11.72
C ALA A 107 4.32 -0.23 11.77
N PRO A 108 3.80 0.20 12.94
CA PRO A 108 3.04 1.44 13.06
C PRO A 108 3.73 2.67 12.46
N GLY A 109 5.03 2.86 12.71
CA GLY A 109 5.77 3.99 12.13
C GLY A 109 5.88 4.01 10.61
N ARG A 110 5.59 2.89 9.93
CA ARG A 110 5.54 2.79 8.47
C ARG A 110 4.14 3.02 7.89
N ARG A 111 3.09 2.81 8.70
CA ARG A 111 1.71 2.88 8.19
C ARG A 111 1.29 4.29 7.77
N SER A 112 1.84 5.33 8.40
CA SER A 112 1.54 6.73 8.07
C SER A 112 1.95 7.13 6.66
N HIS A 113 2.91 6.42 6.06
CA HIS A 113 3.43 6.69 4.72
C HIS A 113 3.03 5.58 3.74
N TRP A 114 2.10 4.70 4.15
CA TRP A 114 1.75 3.56 3.35
C TRP A 114 0.90 3.99 2.14
N PRO A 115 1.29 3.65 0.90
CA PRO A 115 0.61 4.09 -0.28
C PRO A 115 -0.71 3.35 -0.44
N VAL A 116 -1.73 4.12 -0.78
CA VAL A 116 -3.05 3.67 -1.19
C VAL A 116 -3.33 4.30 -2.54
N VAL A 117 -3.70 3.43 -3.48
CA VAL A 117 -4.13 3.82 -4.82
C VAL A 117 -5.60 4.12 -4.75
N VAL A 118 -5.99 5.29 -5.28
CA VAL A 118 -7.37 5.76 -5.33
C VAL A 118 -7.79 6.05 -6.76
N ASP A 119 -9.08 5.88 -7.05
CA ASP A 119 -9.67 6.33 -8.32
C ASP A 119 -9.94 7.85 -8.32
N ALA A 120 -10.51 8.33 -9.44
CA ALA A 120 -10.87 9.74 -9.61
C ALA A 120 -11.86 10.28 -8.56
N ASP A 121 -12.63 9.40 -7.90
CA ASP A 121 -13.56 9.76 -6.82
C ASP A 121 -12.92 9.60 -5.43
N ALA A 122 -11.59 9.50 -5.38
CA ALA A 122 -10.79 9.24 -4.18
C ALA A 122 -11.13 7.93 -3.46
N ARG A 123 -11.79 6.97 -4.14
CA ARG A 123 -12.11 5.67 -3.55
C ARG A 123 -10.86 4.79 -3.51
N PRO A 124 -10.48 4.25 -2.35
CA PRO A 124 -9.31 3.41 -2.23
C PRO A 124 -9.55 2.07 -2.93
N LEU A 125 -8.64 1.73 -3.85
CA LEU A 125 -8.69 0.51 -4.63
C LEU A 125 -7.70 -0.52 -4.09
N SER A 126 -6.48 -0.12 -3.75
CA SER A 126 -5.48 -1.02 -3.17
C SER A 126 -4.55 -0.28 -2.24
N GLY A 127 -4.29 -0.88 -1.08
CA GLY A 127 -3.25 -0.46 -0.14
C GLY A 127 -2.09 -1.44 -0.15
N CYS A 128 -1.66 -1.90 -1.33
CA CYS A 128 -0.60 -2.92 -1.52
C CYS A 128 -0.98 -4.38 -1.23
N ARG A 129 -2.27 -4.74 -1.28
CA ARG A 129 -2.69 -6.14 -1.47
C ARG A 129 -3.56 -6.23 -2.72
N ALA A 130 -3.62 -7.41 -3.35
CA ALA A 130 -4.52 -7.62 -4.46
C ALA A 130 -5.97 -7.25 -4.09
N SER A 131 -6.63 -6.49 -4.95
CA SER A 131 -7.99 -6.00 -4.75
C SER A 131 -8.92 -6.56 -5.82
N ALA A 132 -10.18 -6.74 -5.45
CA ALA A 132 -11.25 -7.17 -6.35
C ALA A 132 -12.05 -6.01 -6.94
N ASP A 133 -11.81 -4.77 -6.51
CA ASP A 133 -12.52 -3.61 -7.05
C ASP A 133 -11.94 -3.20 -8.41
N ARG A 134 -12.83 -2.90 -9.36
CA ARG A 134 -12.49 -2.54 -10.74
C ARG A 134 -11.55 -3.54 -11.45
N MET A 135 -11.69 -4.84 -11.15
CA MET A 135 -11.01 -5.87 -11.95
C MET A 135 -11.61 -5.92 -13.37
N PRO A 136 -10.78 -6.06 -14.41
CA PRO A 136 -11.30 -6.26 -15.76
C PRO A 136 -12.05 -7.59 -15.87
N ALA A 137 -13.14 -7.61 -16.65
CA ALA A 137 -13.71 -8.86 -17.16
C ALA A 137 -12.63 -9.58 -18.00
N SER A 138 -12.66 -10.92 -18.04
CA SER A 138 -11.57 -11.77 -18.56
C SER A 138 -11.04 -11.43 -19.97
N ALA A 139 -11.75 -10.60 -20.73
CA ALA A 139 -11.39 -10.14 -22.07
C ALA A 139 -10.68 -8.76 -22.15
N LEU A 140 -10.69 -7.93 -21.10
CA LEU A 140 -10.12 -6.58 -21.13
C LEU A 140 -8.74 -6.54 -20.48
N ARG A 141 -7.71 -6.55 -21.33
CA ARG A 141 -6.29 -6.43 -20.97
C ARG A 141 -6.08 -5.17 -20.16
N THR A 142 -5.92 -5.30 -18.85
CA THR A 142 -5.64 -4.13 -18.06
C THR A 142 -4.53 -4.29 -17.04
N ALA A 143 -3.73 -3.21 -17.04
CA ALA A 143 -2.60 -2.93 -16.21
C ALA A 143 -2.63 -3.51 -14.81
N ALA A 144 -1.55 -4.21 -14.51
CA ALA A 144 -1.16 -4.49 -13.16
C ALA A 144 -0.29 -3.34 -12.64
N LEU A 145 -0.64 -2.88 -11.45
CA LEU A 145 0.22 -2.07 -10.61
C LEU A 145 0.98 -3.03 -9.69
N CYS A 146 2.29 -3.10 -9.90
CA CYS A 146 3.19 -3.81 -9.01
C CYS A 146 3.84 -2.76 -8.09
N ALA A 147 3.42 -2.74 -6.82
CA ALA A 147 4.13 -2.02 -5.78
C ALA A 147 5.07 -3.01 -5.11
N HIS A 148 6.37 -2.88 -5.38
CA HIS A 148 7.35 -3.66 -4.62
C HIS A 148 7.69 -2.85 -3.38
N ALA A 149 7.22 -3.33 -2.22
CA ALA A 149 7.67 -2.77 -0.95
C ALA A 149 9.06 -3.31 -0.61
N ALA A 150 10.06 -2.94 -1.41
CA ALA A 150 11.45 -3.05 -1.01
C ALA A 150 11.80 -1.79 -0.22
N PHE A 151 12.27 -1.98 1.00
CA PHE A 151 12.89 -0.89 1.74
C PHE A 151 14.28 -0.68 1.15
N ALA A 152 14.55 0.54 0.68
CA ALA A 152 15.92 0.96 0.38
C ALA A 152 16.80 0.85 1.63
#